data_AF-A0AAV9Y360-F1
#
_entry.id   AF-A0AAV9Y360-F1
#
_cell.length_a   1.000
_cell.length_b   1.000
_cell.length_c   1.000
_cell.angle_alpha   90.00
_cell.angle_beta   90.00
_cell.angle_gamma   90.00
#
_symmetry.space_group_name_H-M   'P 1'
#
loop_
_entity.id
_entity.type
_entity.pdbx_description
1 polymer ?
#
loop_
_entity_poly.entity_id
_entity_poly.type
_entity_poly.pdbx_seq_one_letter_code
_entity_poly.pdbx_strand_id
1 'polypeptide(L)' 'MHAETNSMLFACIERFKGATMYINLIPCKSCSKNIIQCGIVRVVYLSEYSIPNNCSVIQLLKGANIQVEKINCNKLGVSC' A
#
# COMPACT_ATOMS: atom_id res chain seq x y z
N MET A 1 14.61 -6.51 5.46
CA MET A 1 13.46 -7.27 4.90
C MET A 1 12.22 -6.39 4.98
N HIS A 2 11.46 -6.24 3.90
CA HIS A 2 10.25 -5.39 3.87
C HIS A 2 9.00 -6.20 4.21
N ALA A 3 8.14 -5.70 5.10
CA ALA A 3 6.88 -6.36 5.49
C ALA A 3 5.93 -6.58 4.29
N GLU A 4 6.05 -5.75 3.26
CA GLU A 4 5.28 -5.80 2.01
C GLU A 4 5.58 -7.06 1.20
N THR A 5 6.85 -7.48 1.17
CA THR A 5 7.27 -8.70 0.46
C THR A 5 6.72 -9.93 1.17
N ASN A 6 6.77 -9.97 2.50
CA ASN A 6 6.23 -11.10 3.26
C ASN A 6 4.70 -11.22 3.13
N SER A 7 3.98 -10.10 3.08
CA SER A 7 2.52 -10.11 2.92
C SER A 7 2.07 -10.55 1.53
N MET A 8 2.83 -10.19 0.48
CA MET A 8 2.61 -10.70 -0.88
C MET A 8 3.07 -12.17 -1.05
N LEU A 9 4.10 -12.62 -0.33
CA LEU A 9 4.63 -13.99 -0.45
C LEU A 9 3.65 -15.05 0.08
N PHE A 10 2.83 -14.70 1.07
CA PHE A 10 1.89 -15.62 1.71
C PHE A 10 0.48 -15.64 1.10
N ALA A 11 0.14 -14.70 0.21
CA ALA A 11 -1.18 -14.64 -0.39
C ALA A 11 -1.08 -14.79 -1.92
N CYS A 12 -1.84 -15.75 -2.43
CA CYS A 12 -1.88 -16.06 -3.85
C CYS A 12 -2.35 -14.83 -4.65
N ILE A 13 -1.62 -14.47 -5.71
CA ILE A 13 -1.90 -13.30 -6.59
C ILE A 13 -3.38 -13.27 -7.03
N GLU A 14 -3.97 -14.44 -7.26
CA GLU A 14 -5.36 -14.59 -7.71
C GLU A 14 -6.42 -14.18 -6.67
N ARG A 15 -6.06 -14.11 -5.38
CA ARG A 15 -6.99 -13.74 -4.29
C ARG A 15 -7.10 -12.23 -4.05
N PHE A 16 -6.32 -11.42 -4.76
CA PHE A 16 -6.23 -9.97 -4.51
C PHE A 16 -7.07 -9.11 -5.45
N LYS A 17 -7.70 -9.68 -6.46
CA LYS A 17 -8.53 -8.93 -7.41
C LYS A 17 -9.73 -8.31 -6.67
N GLY A 18 -9.77 -6.99 -6.57
CA GLY A 18 -10.79 -6.25 -5.82
C GLY A 18 -10.51 -6.11 -4.32
N ALA A 19 -9.34 -6.53 -3.83
CA ALA A 19 -9.00 -6.44 -2.42
C ALA A 19 -8.58 -5.03 -1.98
N THR A 20 -8.65 -4.80 -0.67
CA THR A 20 -8.10 -3.61 0.01
C THR A 20 -6.85 -4.01 0.81
N MET A 21 -5.74 -3.31 0.61
CA MET A 21 -4.47 -3.55 1.28
C MET A 21 -4.22 -2.50 2.35
N TYR A 22 -4.02 -2.92 3.60
CA TYR A 22 -3.65 -2.06 4.72
C TYR A 22 -2.17 -2.25 5.04
N ILE A 23 -1.40 -1.17 5.06
CA ILE A 23 0.04 -1.18 5.30
C ILE A 23 0.46 -0.06 6.23
N ASN A 24 1.50 -0.27 7.03
CA ASN A 24 1.97 0.78 7.93
C ASN A 24 2.74 1.88 7.18
N LEU A 25 3.44 1.52 6.11
CA LEU A 25 4.31 2.39 5.33
C LEU A 25 3.91 2.40 3.85
N ILE A 26 4.24 3.47 3.13
CA ILE A 26 4.09 3.54 1.67
C ILE A 26 4.95 2.47 0.99
N PRO A 27 4.42 1.77 -0.04
CA PRO A 27 5.16 0.74 -0.73
C PRO A 27 6.24 1.31 -1.62
N CYS A 28 7.33 0.55 -1.78
CA CYS A 28 8.36 0.95 -2.73
C CYS A 28 7.86 0.80 -4.17
N LYS A 29 8.59 1.40 -5.14
CA LYS A 29 8.18 1.42 -6.55
C LYS A 29 7.98 0.03 -7.16
N SER A 30 8.82 -0.94 -6.79
CA SER A 30 8.68 -2.33 -7.27
C SER A 30 7.46 -3.03 -6.66
N CYS A 31 7.24 -2.88 -5.35
CA CYS A 31 6.05 -3.42 -4.67
C CYS A 31 4.76 -2.79 -5.22
N SER A 32 4.78 -1.50 -5.55
CA SER A 32 3.62 -0.80 -6.13
C SER A 32 3.21 -1.37 -7.49
N LYS A 33 4.17 -1.78 -8.33
CA LYS A 33 3.88 -2.45 -9.60
C LYS A 33 3.21 -3.81 -9.37
N ASN A 34 3.68 -4.57 -8.37
CA ASN A 34 3.09 -5.85 -8.02
C ASN A 34 1.66 -5.67 -7.49
N ILE A 35 1.40 -4.66 -6.66
CA ILE A 35 0.05 -4.33 -6.14
C ILE A 35 -0.92 -4.10 -7.30
N ILE A 36 -0.50 -3.33 -8.32
CA ILE A 36 -1.29 -3.09 -9.53
C ILE A 36 -1.56 -4.41 -10.27
N GLN A 37 -0.53 -5.22 -10.46
CA GLN A 37 -0.64 -6.48 -11.19
C GLN A 37 -1.50 -7.52 -10.47
N CYS A 38 -1.56 -7.47 -9.13
CA CYS A 38 -2.42 -8.33 -8.32
C CYS A 38 -3.91 -7.93 -8.36
N GLY A 39 -4.25 -6.78 -8.95
CA GLY A 39 -5.64 -6.31 -9.07
C GLY A 39 -6.21 -5.70 -7.79
N ILE A 40 -5.36 -5.21 -6.88
CA ILE A 40 -5.77 -4.48 -5.69
C ILE A 40 -6.42 -3.15 -6.12
N VAL A 41 -7.57 -2.81 -5.53
CA VAL A 41 -8.32 -1.59 -5.89
C VAL A 41 -8.17 -0.47 -4.87
N ARG A 42 -7.68 -0.80 -3.66
CA ARG A 42 -7.53 0.17 -2.56
C ARG A 42 -6.31 -0.14 -1.71
N VAL A 43 -5.53 0.89 -1.40
CA VAL A 43 -4.35 0.85 -0.53
C VAL A 43 -4.52 1.90 0.56
N VAL A 44 -4.41 1.46 1.80
CA VAL A 44 -4.56 2.30 2.99
C VAL A 44 -3.27 2.26 3.78
N TYR A 45 -2.68 3.43 4.08
CA TYR A 45 -1.39 3.51 4.77
C TYR A 45 -1.40 4.44 5.99
N LEU A 46 -0.55 4.15 6.99
CA LEU A 46 -0.48 4.93 8.24
C LEU A 46 0.57 6.06 8.20
N SER A 47 1.76 5.80 7.69
CA SER A 47 2.87 6.75 7.73
C SER A 47 3.57 6.90 6.38
N GLU A 48 3.93 8.14 6.05
CA GLU A 48 4.79 8.47 4.93
C GLU A 48 6.23 8.43 5.44
N TYR A 49 7.05 7.49 4.97
CA TYR A 49 8.48 7.57 5.24
C TYR A 49 9.01 8.83 4.54
N SER A 50 9.85 9.64 5.17
CA SER A 50 10.50 10.82 4.54
C SER A 50 11.54 10.42 3.46
N ILE A 51 11.14 9.65 2.44
CA ILE A 51 11.93 9.38 1.24
C ILE A 51 11.47 10.37 0.17
N PRO A 52 12.38 11.07 -0.52
CA PRO A 52 12.05 12.09 -1.53
C PRO A 52 11.28 11.57 -2.78
N ASN A 53 10.95 10.28 -2.85
CA ASN A 53 10.35 9.63 -4.02
C ASN A 53 8.91 9.09 -3.80
N ASN A 54 8.27 9.38 -2.65
CA ASN A 54 6.90 8.89 -2.38
C ASN A 54 5.85 9.49 -3.32
N CYS A 55 6.04 10.74 -3.77
CA CYS A 55 5.10 11.41 -4.67
C CYS A 55 4.90 10.60 -5.96
N SER A 56 5.98 10.05 -6.52
CA SER A 56 5.94 9.22 -7.73
C SER A 56 5.20 7.90 -7.53
N VAL A 57 5.23 7.32 -6.33
CA VAL A 57 4.53 6.06 -6.02
C VAL A 57 3.02 6.29 -5.90
N ILE A 58 2.62 7.32 -5.17
CA ILE A 58 1.20 7.66 -5.00
C ILE A 58 0.57 7.98 -6.37
N GLN A 59 1.29 8.72 -7.22
CA GLN A 59 0.85 9.01 -8.58
C GLN A 59 0.72 7.73 -9.43
N LEU A 60 1.67 6.79 -9.31
CA LEU A 60 1.64 5.52 -10.04
C LEU A 60 0.43 4.65 -9.65
N LEU A 61 0.12 4.56 -8.35
CA LEU A 61 -1.05 3.82 -7.86
C LEU A 61 -2.36 4.49 -8.30
N LYS A 62 -2.45 5.82 -8.18
CA LYS A 62 -3.63 6.58 -8.64
C LYS A 62 -3.85 6.47 -10.15
N GLY A 63 -2.77 6.51 -10.94
CA GLY A 63 -2.82 6.32 -12.40
C GLY A 63 -3.29 4.93 -12.82
N ALA A 64 -3.15 3.93 -11.95
CA ALA A 64 -3.68 2.58 -12.14
C ALA A 64 -5.11 2.40 -11.60
N ASN A 65 -5.83 3.48 -11.29
CA ASN A 65 -7.18 3.47 -10.69
C ASN A 65 -7.25 2.82 -9.30
N ILE A 66 -6.16 2.86 -8.53
CA ILE A 66 -6.13 2.37 -7.15
C ILE A 66 -6.45 3.53 -6.21
N GLN A 67 -7.42 3.33 -5.31
CA GLN A 67 -7.74 4.26 -4.25
C GLN A 67 -6.64 4.26 -3.19
N VAL A 68 -6.04 5.42 -2.91
CA VAL A 68 -4.94 5.54 -1.96
C VAL A 68 -5.35 6.47 -0.81
N GLU A 69 -5.42 5.94 0.40
CA GLU A 69 -5.88 6.67 1.59
C GLU A 69 -4.85 6.61 2.72
N LYS A 70 -4.68 7.73 3.42
CA LYS A 70 -3.84 7.82 4.62
C LYS A 70 -4.71 7.80 5.87
N ILE A 71 -4.46 6.87 6.78
CA ILE A 71 -5.09 6.85 8.11
C ILE A 71 -4.18 7.54 9.12
N ASN A 72 -4.72 8.53 9.84
CA ASN A 72 -4.05 9.11 11.00
C ASN A 72 -4.28 8.23 12.23
N CYS A 73 -3.19 7.84 12.89
CA CYS A 73 -3.20 6.96 14.08
C CYS A 73 -4.09 7.49 15.22
N ASN A 74 -4.26 8.81 15.35
CA ASN A 74 -5.14 9.44 16.36
C ASN A 74 -6.62 9.02 16.30
N LYS A 75 -7.06 8.34 15.23
CA LYS A 75 -8.43 7.82 15.12
C LYS A 75 -8.61 6.37 15.60
N LEU A 76 -7.54 5.67 16.00
CA LEU A 76 -7.62 4.26 16.41
C LEU A 76 -7.83 4.04 17.92
N GLY A 77 -7.95 5.11 18.72
CA GLY A 77 -8.23 5.00 20.16
C GLY A 77 -7.10 4.37 20.99
N VAL A 78 -5.93 4.14 20.38
CA VAL A 78 -4.72 3.64 21.05
C VAL A 78 -3.82 4.83 21.36
N SER A 79 -3.67 5.15 22.65
CA SER A 79 -2.68 6.10 23.14
C SER A 79 -1.28 5.57 22.80
N CYS A 80 -0.51 6.37 22.07
CA CYS A 80 0.91 6.14 21.82
C CYS A 80 1.70 5.98 23.11
#